data_AF-A0A6Y7VHI4-F1
#
_entry.id   AF-A0A6Y7VHI4-F1
#
_cell.length_a   1.000
_cell.length_b   1.000
_cell.length_c   1.000
_cell.angle_alpha   90.00
_cell.angle_beta   90.00
_cell.angle_gamma   90.00
#
_symmetry.space_group_name_H-M   'P 1'
#
loop_
_entity.id
_entity.type
_entity.pdbx_description
1 polymer ?
#
loop_
_entity_poly.entity_id
_entity_poly.type
_entity_poly.pdbx_seq_one_letter_code
_entity_poly.pdbx_strand_id
1 'polypeptide(L)' 'MKRIEYVEIVKNIPGTPFKLGRVYEVERMGSANARVRINNSIYQVPKEALRLVEQVERERWEE' A
#
# COMPACT_ATOMS: atom_id res chain seq x y z
N MET A 1 11.10 -9.99 -10.32
CA MET A 1 10.64 -10.12 -8.92
C MET A 1 9.62 -9.02 -8.63
N LYS A 2 8.38 -9.35 -8.20
CA LYS A 2 7.41 -8.35 -7.73
C LYS A 2 7.42 -8.38 -6.20
N ARG A 3 8.00 -7.35 -5.58
CA ARG A 3 7.90 -7.11 -4.15
C ARG A 3 6.50 -6.56 -3.89
N ILE A 4 5.73 -7.20 -3.02
CA ILE A 4 4.40 -6.72 -2.62
C ILE A 4 4.60 -6.07 -1.25
N GLU A 5 4.28 -4.79 -1.15
CA GLU A 5 4.41 -4.03 0.09
C GLU A 5 3.02 -3.79 0.68
N TYR A 6 2.89 -3.88 2.00
CA TYR A 6 1.64 -3.62 2.70
C TYR A 6 1.76 -2.35 3.55
N VAL A 7 0.76 -1.48 3.43
CA VAL A 7 0.70 -0.20 4.16
C VAL A 7 -0.59 -0.09 4.96
N GLU A 8 -0.49 0.40 6.18
CA GLU A 8 -1.61 0.83 6.99
C GLU A 8 -1.94 2.30 6.73
N ILE A 9 -3.23 2.59 6.61
CA ILE A 9 -3.73 3.96 6.49
C ILE A 9 -3.82 4.56 7.89
N VAL A 10 -2.94 5.50 8.20
CA VAL A 10 -2.88 6.16 9.52
C VAL A 10 -3.52 7.54 9.54
N LYS A 11 -3.88 8.09 8.39
CA LYS A 11 -4.62 9.36 8.26
C LYS A 11 -5.82 9.21 7.34
N ASN A 12 -6.86 10.01 7.57
CA ASN A 12 -8.01 10.04 6.68
C ASN A 12 -7.62 10.65 5.32
N ILE A 13 -7.99 10.00 4.23
CA ILE A 13 -7.67 10.44 2.87
C ILE A 13 -8.99 10.75 2.14
N PRO A 14 -9.34 12.03 1.98
CA PRO A 14 -10.61 12.42 1.38
C PRO A 14 -10.72 11.93 -0.07
N GLY A 15 -11.92 11.52 -0.47
CA GLY A 15 -12.18 11.04 -1.83
C GLY A 15 -11.66 9.64 -2.15
N THR A 16 -11.21 8.88 -1.13
CA THR A 16 -10.77 7.49 -1.29
C THR A 16 -11.65 6.53 -0.46
N PRO A 17 -11.75 5.25 -0.87
CA PRO A 17 -12.46 4.23 -0.12
C PRO A 17 -11.63 3.65 1.05
N PHE A 18 -10.50 4.25 1.39
CA PHE A 18 -9.60 3.75 2.42
C PHE A 18 -10.14 4.02 3.83
N LYS A 19 -9.99 3.04 4.71
CA LYS A 19 -10.37 3.13 6.11
C LYS A 19 -9.13 3.26 6.97
N LEU A 20 -9.22 4.15 7.97
CA LEU A 20 -8.14 4.37 8.95
C LEU A 20 -7.91 3.11 9.79
N GLY A 21 -6.65 2.79 10.08
CA GLY A 21 -6.23 1.58 10.80
C GLY A 21 -6.39 0.28 10.01
N ARG A 22 -6.52 0.36 8.67
CA ARG A 22 -6.59 -0.81 7.81
C ARG A 22 -5.37 -0.91 6.91
N VAL A 23 -4.98 -2.15 6.62
CA VAL A 23 -3.84 -2.50 5.79
C VAL A 23 -4.31 -2.76 4.36
N TYR A 24 -3.55 -2.25 3.39
CA TYR A 24 -3.81 -2.40 1.96
C TYR A 24 -2.53 -2.70 1.20
N GLU A 25 -2.67 -3.40 0.07
CA GLU A 25 -1.57 -3.66 -0.85
C GLU A 25 -1.15 -2.38 -1.59
N VAL A 26 0.14 -2.12 -1.56
CA VAL A 26 0.81 -1.11 -2.36
C VAL A 26 1.37 -1.75 -3.62
N GLU A 27 1.05 -1.16 -4.77
CA GLU A 27 1.64 -1.54 -6.05
C GLU A 27 3.03 -0.91 -6.22
N ARG A 28 3.20 0.33 -5.77
CA ARG A 28 4.47 1.06 -5.80
C ARG A 28 4.50 2.16 -4.76
N MET A 29 5.56 2.22 -3.95
CA MET A 29 5.86 3.38 -3.12
C MET A 29 6.78 4.36 -3.87
N GLY A 30 6.32 5.57 -4.12
CA GLY A 30 7.14 6.67 -4.64
C GLY A 30 7.69 7.55 -3.53
N SER A 31 8.51 8.55 -3.90
CA SER A 31 9.16 9.44 -2.93
C SER A 31 8.17 10.29 -2.12
N ALA A 32 7.07 10.73 -2.73
CA ALA A 32 6.03 11.56 -2.08
C ALA A 32 4.69 10.82 -1.88
N ASN A 33 4.30 9.98 -2.84
CA ASN A 33 3.01 9.28 -2.86
C ASN A 33 3.21 7.78 -3.07
N ALA A 34 2.30 6.96 -2.57
CA ALA A 34 2.19 5.54 -2.91
C ALA A 34 0.95 5.27 -3.76
N ARG A 35 1.03 4.25 -4.60
CA ARG A 35 -0.10 3.72 -5.37
C ARG A 35 -0.67 2.53 -4.62
N VAL A 36 -1.83 2.73 -4.00
CA VAL A 36 -2.54 1.71 -3.23
C VAL A 36 -3.65 1.13 -4.09
N ARG A 37 -3.75 -0.19 -4.19
CA ARG A 37 -4.80 -0.86 -4.95
C ARG A 37 -5.90 -1.37 -4.02
N ILE A 38 -7.15 -1.17 -4.41
CA ILE A 38 -8.33 -1.74 -3.75
C ILE A 38 -9.41 -2.01 -4.79
N ASN A 39 -10.02 -3.20 -4.75
CA ASN A 39 -11.11 -3.60 -5.67
C ASN A 39 -10.80 -3.29 -7.15
N ASN A 40 -9.58 -3.65 -7.60
CA ASN A 40 -9.08 -3.40 -8.96
C ASN A 40 -8.91 -1.92 -9.37
N SER A 41 -9.11 -0.98 -8.46
CA SER A 41 -8.84 0.46 -8.66
C SER A 41 -7.54 0.87 -7.97
N ILE A 42 -6.83 1.82 -8.57
CA ILE A 42 -5.55 2.34 -8.06
C ILE A 42 -5.74 3.79 -7.61
N TYR A 43 -5.36 4.05 -6.37
CA TYR A 43 -5.44 5.37 -5.77
C TYR A 43 -4.04 5.88 -5.44
N GLN A 44 -3.81 7.17 -5.66
CA GLN A 44 -2.61 7.84 -5.18
C GLN A 44 -2.87 8.34 -3.77
N VAL A 45 -2.02 7.89 -2.84
CA VAL A 45 -2.13 8.23 -1.43
C VAL A 45 -0.82 8.88 -0.98
N PRO A 46 -0.86 10.03 -0.29
CA PRO A 46 0.33 10.66 0.25
C PRO A 46 1.01 9.73 1.26
N LYS A 47 2.35 9.63 1.17
CA LYS A 47 3.13 8.74 2.05
C LYS A 47 2.96 9.09 3.54
N GLU A 48 2.70 10.35 3.85
CA GLU A 48 2.42 10.80 5.23
C GLU A 48 1.14 10.22 5.83
N ALA A 49 0.22 9.72 5.00
CA ALA A 49 -0.99 9.03 5.42
C ALA A 49 -0.80 7.51 5.54
N LEU A 50 0.39 7.01 5.23
CA LEU A 50 0.73 5.60 5.15
C LEU A 50 1.79 5.25 6.19
N ARG A 51 1.59 4.11 6.84
CA ARG A 51 2.60 3.46 7.67
C ARG A 51 2.93 2.12 7.07
N LEU A 52 4.21 1.87 6.80
CA LEU A 52 4.63 0.59 6.26
C LEU A 52 4.53 -0.47 7.38
N VAL A 53 3.73 -1.51 7.15
CA VAL A 53 3.45 -2.53 8.17
C VAL A 53 4.25 -3.79 7.90
N GLU A 54 4.33 -4.23 6.64
CA GLU A 54 4.99 -5.48 6.30
C GLU A 54 5.61 -5.39 4.90
N GLN A 55 6.90 -5.72 4.80
CA GLN A 55 7.56 -6.00 3.53
C GLN A 55 7.66 -7.50 3.38
N VAL A 56 6.75 -8.09 2.62
CA VAL A 56 6.84 -9.51 2.29
C VAL A 56 7.73 -9.63 1.06
N GLU A 57 8.98 -10.00 1.27
CA GLU A 57 9.80 -10.54 0.18
C GLU A 57 9.24 -11.92 -0.16
N ARG A 58 8.58 -12.01 -1.31
CA ARG A 58 8.08 -13.28 -1.82
C ARG A 58 9.28 -14.09 -2.34
N GLU A 59 10.02 -14.71 -1.42
CA GLU A 59 10.93 -15.80 -1.74
C GLU A 59 10.09 -16.94 -2.32
N ARG A 60 10.00 -17.00 -3.65
CA ARG A 60 9.44 -18.16 -4.32
C ARG A 60 10.51 -19.23 -4.26
N TRP A 61 10.31 -20.18 -3.34
CA TRP A 61 10.82 -21.53 -3.46
C TRP A 61 10.47 -22.06 -4.85
N GLU A 62 11.45 -22.11 -5.75
CA GLU A 62 11.45 -23.02 -6.89
C GLU A 62 12.13 -24.31 -6.39
N GLU A 63 11.31 -25.25 -5.92
CA GLU A 63 11.61 -26.68 -6.01
C GLU A 63 10.89 -27.26 -7.22
#